data_AF-A0A1T5BZY0-F1
#
_entry.id   AF-A0A1T5BZY0-F1
#
_cell.length_a   1.000
_cell.length_b   1.000
_cell.length_c   1.000
_cell.angle_alpha   90.00
_cell.angle_beta   90.00
_cell.angle_gamma   90.00
#
_symmetry.space_group_name_H-M   'P 1'
#
loop_
_entity.id
_entity.type
_entity.pdbx_description
1 polymer ?
#
loop_
_entity_poly.entity_id
_entity_poly.type
_entity_poly.pdbx_seq_one_letter_code
_entity_poly.pdbx_strand_id
1 'polypeptide(L)' 'MNKDGDIIIIEDDSDDQLLIEQAFQEFGYANKRIYFADGLEALTYLNGQTPLPFIIFI' A
#
# COMPACT_ATOMS: atom_id res chain seq x y z
N MET A 1 -13.35 -6.28 -10.61
CA MET A 1 -12.47 -5.63 -9.62
C MET A 1 -11.29 -6.55 -9.38
N ASN A 2 -10.07 -6.09 -9.67
CA ASN A 2 -8.87 -6.91 -9.52
C ASN A 2 -8.49 -6.97 -8.03
N LYS A 3 -8.79 -8.08 -7.36
CA LYS A 3 -8.47 -8.26 -5.93
C LYS A 3 -7.00 -8.57 -5.68
N ASP A 4 -6.25 -8.86 -6.73
CA ASP A 4 -4.82 -9.18 -6.68
C ASP A 4 -3.95 -7.95 -6.98
N GLY A 5 -4.56 -6.76 -7.10
CA GLY A 5 -3.84 -5.51 -7.32
C GLY A 5 -3.02 -5.08 -6.11
N ASP A 6 -2.07 -4.17 -6.34
CA ASP A 6 -1.21 -3.62 -5.30
C ASP A 6 -2.05 -2.86 -4.25
N ILE A 7 -1.62 -2.93 -2.99
CA ILE A 7 -2.17 -2.16 -1.89
C ILE A 7 -1.19 -1.02 -1.60
N ILE A 8 -1.69 0.21 -1.70
CA ILE A 8 -0.92 1.41 -1.40
C ILE A 8 -1.26 1.85 0.03
N ILE A 9 -0.23 2.12 0.83
CA ILE A 9 -0.36 2.57 2.21
C ILE A 9 0.42 3.87 2.33
N ILE A 10 -0.23 4.93 2.78
CA ILE A 10 0.39 6.23 3.06
C ILE A 10 0.49 6.35 4.57
N GLU A 11 1.69 6.16 5.11
CA GLU A 11 1.96 6.15 6.53
C GLU A 11 3.42 6.57 6.75
N ASP A 12 3.66 7.63 7.51
CA ASP A 12 5.00 8.15 7.77
C ASP A 12 5.65 7.55 9.03
N ASP A 13 4.85 6.93 9.91
CA ASP A 13 5.33 6.26 11.10
C ASP A 13 5.77 4.80 10.82
N SER A 14 7.03 4.48 11.10
CA SER A 14 7.59 3.16 10.85
C SER A 14 7.05 2.06 11.77
N ASP A 15 6.61 2.43 12.98
CA ASP A 15 6.03 1.47 13.93
C ASP A 15 4.62 1.07 13.45
N ASP A 16 3.84 2.03 12.94
CA ASP A 16 2.52 1.75 12.33
C ASP A 16 2.67 0.90 11.05
N GLN A 17 3.65 1.19 10.19
CA GLN A 17 3.96 0.33 9.03
C GLN A 17 4.28 -1.12 9.46
N LEU A 18 5.01 -1.31 10.55
CA LEU A 18 5.33 -2.64 11.08
C LEU A 18 4.08 -3.38 11.56
N LEU A 19 3.18 -2.71 12.27
CA LEU A 19 1.91 -3.29 12.73
C LEU A 19 1.02 -3.70 11.56
N ILE A 20 0.95 -2.87 10.52
CA ILE A 20 0.20 -3.16 9.30
C ILE A 20 0.79 -4.39 8.60
N GLU A 21 2.11 -4.45 8.46
CA GLU A 21 2.81 -5.58 7.84
C GLU A 21 2.55 -6.90 8.60
N GLN A 22 2.57 -6.85 9.93
CA GLN A 22 2.23 -8.01 10.77
C GLN A 22 0.80 -8.49 10.53
N ALA A 23 -0.17 -7.57 10.46
CA ALA A 23 -1.56 -7.93 10.18
C ALA A 23 -1.70 -8.60 8.80
N PHE A 24 -1.07 -8.04 7.75
CA PHE A 24 -1.11 -8.64 6.42
C PHE A 24 -0.48 -10.03 6.37
N GLN A 25 0.61 -10.25 7.12
CA GLN A 25 1.25 -11.55 7.23
C GLN A 25 0.39 -12.57 7.97
N GLU A 26 -0.26 -12.18 9.07
CA GLU A 26 -1.13 -13.05 9.87
C GLU A 26 -2.33 -13.56 9.06
N PHE A 27 -2.92 -12.70 8.23
CA PHE A 27 -4.06 -13.07 7.38
C PHE A 27 -3.67 -13.70 6.03
N GLY A 28 -2.37 -13.76 5.69
CA GLY A 28 -1.87 -14.46 4.50
C GLY A 28 -2.20 -13.78 3.16
N TYR A 29 -2.37 -12.46 3.14
CA TYR A 29 -2.66 -11.73 1.90
C TYR A 29 -1.39 -11.57 1.04
N ALA A 30 -1.48 -12.07 -0.20
CA ALA A 30 -0.36 -12.06 -1.15
C ALA A 30 -0.19 -10.73 -1.92
N ASN A 31 -1.10 -9.77 -1.74
CA ASN A 31 -1.03 -8.48 -2.40
C ASN A 31 0.29 -7.77 -2.08
N LYS A 32 0.94 -7.24 -3.10
CA LYS A 32 2.12 -6.40 -2.92
C LYS A 32 1.71 -5.13 -2.19
N ARG A 33 2.43 -4.82 -1.11
CA ARG A 33 2.23 -3.60 -0.32
C ARG A 33 3.29 -2.58 -0.70
N ILE A 34 2.87 -1.35 -0.91
CA ILE A 34 3.74 -0.25 -1.30
C ILE A 34 3.46 0.90 -0.35
N TYR A 35 4.50 1.33 0.36
CA TYR A 35 4.43 2.35 1.39
C TYR A 35 4.96 3.68 0.85
N PHE A 36 4.28 4.76 1.19
CA PHE A 36 4.70 6.14 0.94
C PHE A 36 4.62 6.93 2.24
N ALA A 37 5.55 7.86 2.44
CA ALA A 37 5.52 8.72 3.63
C ALA A 37 4.48 9.84 3.48
N ASP A 38 4.11 10.21 2.25
CA ASP A 38 3.13 11.26 2.01
C ASP A 38 2.29 11.04 0.74
N GLY A 39 1.24 11.85 0.65
CA GLY A 39 0.31 11.81 -0.48
C GLY A 39 0.92 12.30 -1.80
N LEU A 40 1.97 13.11 -1.79
CA LEU A 40 2.61 13.59 -3.01
C LEU A 40 3.44 12.47 -3.65
N GLU A 41 4.17 11.70 -2.86
CA GLU A 41 4.88 10.50 -3.32
C GLU A 41 3.91 9.46 -3.87
N ALA A 42 2.83 9.19 -3.13
CA ALA A 42 1.79 8.26 -3.57
C ALA A 42 1.09 8.74 -4.86
N LEU A 43 0.77 10.03 -4.95
CA LEU A 43 0.17 10.62 -6.16
C LEU A 43 1.12 10.56 -7.35
N THR A 44 2.41 10.80 -7.14
CA THR A 44 3.44 10.69 -8.18
C THR A 44 3.52 9.25 -8.70
N TYR A 45 3.47 8.26 -7.80
CA TYR A 45 3.42 6.84 -8.14
C TYR A 45 2.15 6.47 -8.92
N LEU A 46 0.98 6.98 -8.52
CA LEU A 46 -0.30 6.72 -9.17
C LEU A 46 -0.42 7.33 -10.57
N ASN A 47 0.24 8.47 -10.82
CA ASN A 47 0.26 9.12 -12.12
C ASN A 47 1.25 8.48 -13.12
N GLY A 48 2.02 7.47 -12.70
CA GLY A 48 2.90 6.68 -13.56
C GLY A 48 2.17 5.65 -14.44
N GLN A 49 2.94 4.81 -15.16
CA GLN A 49 2.39 3.65 -15.88
C GLN A 49 2.16 2.46 -14.95
N THR A 50 1.44 2.69 -13.87
CA THR A 50 1.34 1.76 -12.76
C THR A 50 0.00 1.02 -12.82
N PRO A 51 -0.05 -0.31 -12.59
CA PRO A 51 -1.31 -1.03 -12.50
C PRO A 51 -2.23 -0.37 -11.47
N LEU A 52 -3.53 -0.31 -11.76
CA LEU A 52 -4.53 0.23 -10.82
C LEU A 52 -4.45 -0.53 -9.49
N PRO A 53 -4.26 0.17 -8.35
CA PRO A 53 -4.21 -0.46 -7.05
C PRO A 53 -5.58 -1.06 -6.72
N PHE A 54 -5.58 -2.09 -5.88
CA PHE A 54 -6.81 -2.68 -5.36
C PHE A 54 -7.44 -1.78 -4.28
N ILE A 55 -6.61 -1.29 -3.35
CA ILE A 55 -7.00 -0.47 -2.19
C ILE A 55 -5.91 0.56 -1.91
N ILE A 56 -6.31 1.73 -1.41
CA ILE A 56 -5.43 2.78 -0.89
C ILE A 56 -5.83 3.07 0.56
N PHE A 57 -4.87 3.02 1.49
CA PHE A 57 -5.00 3.48 2.88
C PHE A 57 -4.26 4.82 3.04
N ILE A 58 -4.88 5.74 3.79
CA ILE A 58 -4.41 7.11 4.07
C ILE A 58 -4.61 7.39 5.55
#